data_AF-A0A836XCX9-F1
#
_entry.id   AF-A0A836XCX9-F1
#
_cell.length_a   1.000
_cell.length_b   1.000
_cell.length_c   1.000
_cell.angle_alpha   90.00
_cell.angle_beta   90.00
_cell.angle_gamma   90.00
#
_symmetry.space_group_name_H-M   'P 1'
#
loop_
_entity.id
_entity.type
_entity.pdbx_description
1 polymer ?
#
loop_
_entity_poly.entity_id
_entity_poly.type
_entity_poly.pdbx_seq_one_letter_code
_entity_poly.pdbx_strand_id
1 'polypeptide(L)'
;MTPDDVRALRNHLAEIDAKIKAFTDIDREVGEMAELLLEMNLAKRDMATVYDTLASRLGDYMDSNQIVALRDGAQIERKMASNRSGWRHKDLAADVADRISQSSIDMETGEMVLTPREMMVQFLDYLQPSYWRVGELNKIGLNPDNYCNSSEPKISVIVRRGDAR
;
A
#
# COMPACT_ATOMS: atom_id res chain seq x y z
N MET A 1 17.54 13.36 17.06
CA MET A 1 17.00 13.93 15.82
C MET A 1 15.77 14.74 16.18
N THR A 2 15.69 15.98 15.69
CA THR A 2 14.61 16.92 15.91
C THR A 2 13.96 17.31 14.58
N PRO A 3 12.75 17.90 14.59
CA PRO A 3 12.17 18.49 13.38
C PRO A 3 13.05 19.58 12.73
N ASP A 4 13.93 20.23 13.51
CA ASP A 4 14.86 21.24 13.00
C ASP A 4 15.97 20.60 12.16
N ASP A 5 16.46 19.42 12.54
CA ASP A 5 17.45 18.67 11.76
C ASP A 5 16.89 18.33 10.35
N VAL A 6 15.62 17.93 10.28
CA VAL A 6 14.93 17.63 9.00
C VAL A 6 14.69 18.91 8.20
N ARG A 7 14.41 20.04 8.84
CA ARG A 7 14.28 21.33 8.16
C ARG A 7 15.61 21.82 7.61
N ALA A 8 16.71 21.65 8.34
CA ALA A 8 18.06 21.95 7.86
C ALA A 8 18.41 21.11 6.62
N LEU A 9 18.09 19.81 6.63
CA LEU A 9 18.23 18.95 5.44
C LEU A 9 17.43 19.49 4.24
N ARG A 10 16.17 19.89 4.44
CA ARG A 10 15.34 20.47 3.37
C ARG A 10 15.97 21.75 2.78
N ASN A 11 16.59 22.58 3.61
CA ASN A 11 17.29 23.78 3.14
C ASN A 11 18.53 23.42 2.31
N HIS A 12 19.33 22.45 2.76
CA HIS A 12 20.48 21.98 1.99
C HIS A 12 20.06 21.37 0.63
N LEU A 13 18.94 20.67 0.56
CA LEU A 13 18.40 20.18 -0.72
C LEU A 13 18.02 21.33 -1.66
N ALA A 14 17.44 22.42 -1.14
CA ALA A 14 17.15 23.60 -1.94
C ALA A 14 18.42 24.32 -2.43
N GLU A 15 19.46 24.39 -1.59
CA GLU A 15 20.77 24.91 -1.99
C GLU A 15 21.42 24.06 -3.08
N ILE A 16 21.32 22.73 -2.97
CA ILE A 16 21.82 21.79 -3.98
C ILE A 16 21.05 21.96 -5.30
N ASP A 17 19.72 22.09 -5.26
CA ASP A 17 18.91 22.36 -6.46
C ASP A 17 19.35 23.64 -7.18
N ALA A 18 19.60 24.72 -6.43
CA ALA A 18 20.12 25.97 -7.00
C ALA A 18 21.51 25.79 -7.64
N LYS A 19 22.40 24.99 -7.01
CA LYS A 19 23.72 24.67 -7.56
C LYS A 19 23.63 23.80 -8.81
N ILE A 20 22.72 22.83 -8.85
CA ILE A 20 22.48 21.99 -10.03
C ILE A 20 22.02 22.85 -11.20
N LYS A 21 21.08 23.77 -10.98
CA LYS A 21 20.63 24.72 -12.01
C LYS A 21 21.80 25.52 -12.58
N ALA A 22 22.58 26.16 -11.71
CA ALA A 22 23.77 26.92 -12.12
C ALA A 22 24.82 26.05 -12.83
N PHE A 23 24.96 24.78 -12.43
CA PHE A 23 25.86 23.82 -13.07
C PHE A 23 25.40 23.45 -14.49
N THR A 24 24.09 23.33 -14.71
CA THR A 24 23.46 22.98 -15.99
C THR A 24 23.22 24.17 -16.93
N ASP A 25 23.42 25.41 -16.48
CA ASP A 25 23.23 26.63 -17.29
C ASP A 25 24.35 26.83 -18.34
N ILE A 26 25.39 26.00 -18.32
CA ILE A 26 26.51 26.03 -19.27
C ILE A 26 26.56 24.66 -19.96
N ASP A 27 27.02 24.62 -21.20
CA ASP A 27 27.23 23.35 -21.91
C ASP A 27 28.32 22.51 -21.21
N ARG A 28 28.02 21.24 -20.96
CA ARG A 28 28.85 20.32 -20.16
C ARG A 28 29.02 19.00 -20.87
N GLU A 29 30.13 18.32 -20.60
CA GLU A 29 30.31 16.96 -21.06
C GLU A 29 29.30 16.02 -20.38
N VAL A 30 28.75 15.08 -21.15
CA VAL A 30 27.79 14.08 -20.67
C VAL A 30 28.34 13.27 -19.50
N GLY A 31 29.65 12.99 -19.49
CA GLY A 31 30.32 12.26 -18.41
C GLY A 31 30.18 12.96 -17.05
N GLU A 32 30.45 14.27 -16.98
CA GLU A 32 30.34 15.05 -15.75
C GLU A 32 28.90 15.05 -15.19
N MET A 33 27.91 15.14 -16.09
CA MET A 33 26.49 15.07 -15.70
C MET A 33 26.10 13.69 -15.17
N ALA A 34 26.61 12.63 -15.80
CA ALA A 34 26.32 11.25 -15.41
C ALA A 34 26.93 10.91 -14.03
N GLU A 35 28.14 11.38 -13.75
CA GLU A 35 28.79 11.22 -12.45
C GLU A 35 28.00 11.94 -11.35
N LEU A 36 27.59 13.18 -11.58
CA LEU A 36 26.79 13.92 -10.60
C LEU A 36 25.43 13.25 -10.35
N LEU A 37 24.80 12.72 -11.40
CA LEU A 37 23.54 11.99 -11.26
C LEU A 37 23.71 10.69 -10.46
N LEU A 38 24.83 9.98 -10.61
CA LEU A 38 25.16 8.80 -9.82
C LEU A 38 25.25 9.14 -8.34
N GLU A 39 26.01 10.18 -7.97
CA GLU A 39 26.15 10.63 -6.59
C GLU A 39 24.81 11.05 -5.98
N MET A 40 23.97 11.76 -6.75
CA MET A 40 22.61 12.10 -6.32
C MET A 40 21.73 10.87 -6.09
N ASN A 41 21.88 9.82 -6.91
CA ASN A 41 21.16 8.57 -6.72
C ASN A 41 21.62 7.82 -5.45
N LEU A 42 22.91 7.86 -5.12
CA LEU A 42 23.44 7.30 -3.87
C LEU A 42 22.88 8.05 -2.66
N ALA A 43 22.95 9.39 -2.67
CA ALA A 43 22.38 10.22 -1.60
C ALA A 43 20.87 10.00 -1.41
N LYS A 44 20.12 9.82 -2.51
CA LYS A 44 18.70 9.48 -2.48
C LYS A 44 18.45 8.15 -1.75
N ARG A 45 19.28 7.13 -2.00
CA ARG A 45 19.17 5.82 -1.33
C ARG A 45 19.49 5.92 0.16
N ASP A 46 20.49 6.71 0.52
CA ASP A 46 20.86 6.92 1.93
C ASP A 46 19.73 7.65 2.68
N MET A 47 19.11 8.65 2.06
CA MET A 47 17.94 9.32 2.62
C MET A 47 16.74 8.38 2.79
N ALA A 48 16.48 7.52 1.80
CA ALA A 48 15.45 6.49 1.91
C ALA A 48 15.72 5.56 3.11
N THR A 49 16.96 5.14 3.32
CA THR A 49 17.36 4.29 4.46
C THR A 49 17.07 4.96 5.81
N VAL A 50 17.41 6.24 5.95
CA VAL A 50 17.14 7.01 7.17
C VAL A 50 15.63 7.15 7.41
N TYR A 51 14.87 7.45 6.35
CA TYR A 51 13.41 7.52 6.41
C TYR A 51 12.78 6.19 6.82
N ASP A 52 13.16 5.09 6.17
CA ASP A 52 12.63 3.75 6.44
C ASP A 52 12.94 3.31 7.86
N THR A 53 14.10 3.68 8.40
CA THR A 53 14.46 3.43 9.80
C THR A 53 13.48 4.12 10.75
N LEU A 54 13.15 5.40 10.52
CA LEU A 54 12.18 6.13 11.34
C LEU A 54 10.76 5.57 11.16
N ALA A 55 10.35 5.29 9.93
CA ALA A 55 9.03 4.73 9.62
C ALA A 55 8.83 3.37 10.28
N SER A 56 9.85 2.49 10.24
CA SER A 56 9.82 1.19 10.92
C SER A 56 9.66 1.36 12.43
N ARG A 57 10.49 2.22 13.05
CA ARG A 57 10.42 2.46 14.51
C ARG A 57 9.07 3.06 14.91
N LEU A 58 8.52 3.99 14.14
CA LEU A 58 7.20 4.54 14.38
C LEU A 58 6.12 3.45 14.29
N GLY A 59 6.25 2.55 13.32
CA GLY A 59 5.37 1.39 13.16
C GLY A 59 5.39 0.43 14.36
N ASP A 60 6.48 0.37 15.12
CA ASP A 60 6.57 -0.43 16.35
C ASP A 60 5.79 0.21 17.52
N TYR A 61 5.69 1.54 17.55
CA TYR A 61 5.01 2.29 18.61
C TYR A 61 3.51 2.51 18.36
N MET A 62 3.06 2.40 17.10
CA MET A 62 1.67 2.63 16.74
C MET A 62 0.79 1.40 16.97
N ASP A 63 -0.43 1.62 17.43
CA ASP A 63 -1.44 0.56 17.55
C ASP A 63 -1.86 0.03 16.16
N SER A 64 -2.39 -1.18 16.12
CA SER A 64 -2.84 -1.82 14.88
C SER A 64 -3.94 -0.99 14.21
N ASN A 65 -3.75 -0.62 12.94
CA ASN A 65 -4.67 0.23 12.17
C ASN A 65 -4.86 1.64 12.76
N GLN A 66 -3.92 2.11 13.59
CA GLN A 66 -3.96 3.47 14.12
C GLN A 66 -3.73 4.51 13.01
N ILE A 67 -4.53 5.57 13.05
CA ILE A 67 -4.37 6.76 12.21
C ILE A 67 -4.02 7.94 13.13
N VAL A 68 -2.87 8.56 12.90
CA VAL A 68 -2.42 9.77 13.58
C VAL A 68 -2.62 10.95 12.65
N ALA A 69 -3.54 11.84 13.00
CA ALA A 69 -3.72 13.11 12.30
C ALA A 69 -2.59 14.09 12.69
N LEU A 70 -2.04 14.76 11.69
CA LEU A 70 -1.00 15.77 11.81
C LEU A 70 -1.52 17.12 11.28
N ARG A 71 -0.64 18.12 11.26
CA ARG A 71 -0.92 19.45 10.67
C ARG A 71 -1.37 19.36 9.21
N ASP A 72 -2.09 20.37 8.74
CA ASP A 72 -2.42 20.58 7.32
C ASP A 72 -3.16 19.38 6.68
N GLY A 73 -3.92 18.63 7.49
CA GLY A 73 -4.63 17.43 7.05
C GLY A 73 -3.72 16.24 6.72
N ALA A 74 -2.43 16.31 7.03
CA ALA A 74 -1.53 15.18 6.89
C ALA A 74 -1.90 14.07 7.87
N GLN A 75 -1.69 12.82 7.49
CA GLN A 75 -2.02 11.66 8.30
C GLN A 75 -0.92 10.60 8.21
N ILE A 76 -0.66 9.91 9.31
CA ILE A 76 0.18 8.72 9.35
C ILE A 76 -0.70 7.53 9.74
N GLU A 77 -0.70 6.49 8.92
CA GLU A 77 -1.50 5.27 9.10
C GLU A 77 -0.57 4.08 9.29
N ARG A 78 -0.76 3.29 10.36
CA ARG A 78 -0.12 1.97 10.48
C ARG A 78 -1.03 0.92 9.91
N LYS A 79 -0.61 0.27 8.82
CA LYS A 79 -1.34 -0.83 8.22
C LYS A 79 -0.58 -2.12 8.42
N MET A 80 -1.24 -3.10 9.04
CA MET A 80 -0.76 -4.48 9.08
C MET A 80 -1.41 -5.25 7.94
N ALA A 81 -0.60 -5.72 7.00
CA ALA A 81 -1.08 -6.59 5.93
C ALA A 81 -0.22 -7.85 5.90
N SER A 82 -0.85 -9.01 6.05
CA SER A 82 -0.23 -10.29 5.69
C SER A 82 -0.23 -10.43 4.18
N ASN A 83 0.94 -10.64 3.59
CA ASN A 83 1.03 -10.94 2.17
C ASN A 83 0.57 -12.38 1.96
N ARG A 84 -0.30 -12.62 0.97
CA ARG A 84 -0.90 -13.93 0.71
C ARG A 84 -0.46 -14.41 -0.66
N SER A 85 0.22 -15.55 -0.71
CA SER A 85 0.74 -16.14 -1.94
C SER A 85 0.25 -17.59 -2.10
N GLY A 86 0.35 -18.16 -3.30
CA GLY A 86 -0.04 -19.56 -3.53
C GLY A 86 -1.55 -19.81 -3.37
N TRP A 87 -2.39 -18.93 -3.92
CA TRP A 87 -3.84 -19.04 -3.83
C TRP A 87 -4.36 -20.32 -4.50
N ARG A 88 -5.19 -21.08 -3.77
CA ARG A 88 -5.99 -22.20 -4.30
C ARG A 88 -7.24 -21.66 -4.98
N HIS A 89 -7.05 -21.01 -6.14
CA HIS A 89 -8.10 -20.26 -6.83
C HIS A 89 -9.35 -21.10 -7.16
N LYS A 90 -9.17 -22.38 -7.52
CA LYS A 90 -10.29 -23.25 -7.89
C LYS A 90 -11.18 -23.58 -6.69
N ASP A 91 -10.57 -24.00 -5.58
CA ASP A 91 -11.27 -24.34 -4.35
C ASP A 91 -12.02 -23.12 -3.80
N LEU A 92 -11.34 -21.97 -3.75
CA LEU A 92 -11.95 -20.73 -3.27
C LEU A 92 -13.07 -20.23 -4.19
N ALA A 93 -12.92 -20.39 -5.51
CA ALA A 93 -13.97 -20.01 -6.45
C ALA A 93 -15.23 -20.87 -6.31
N ALA A 94 -15.08 -22.17 -6.07
CA ALA A 94 -16.21 -23.06 -5.80
C ALA A 94 -16.96 -22.62 -4.54
N ASP A 95 -16.23 -22.39 -3.44
CA ASP A 95 -16.84 -21.99 -2.17
C ASP A 95 -17.51 -20.61 -2.26
N VAL A 96 -16.93 -19.65 -2.99
CA VAL A 96 -17.58 -18.34 -3.22
C VAL A 96 -18.84 -18.50 -4.06
N ALA A 97 -18.82 -19.32 -5.11
CA ALA A 97 -19.99 -19.59 -5.94
C ALA A 97 -21.11 -20.25 -5.13
N ASP A 98 -20.77 -21.21 -4.26
CA ASP A 98 -21.71 -21.86 -3.36
C ASP A 98 -22.33 -20.87 -2.35
N ARG A 99 -21.53 -19.95 -1.80
CA ARG A 99 -22.02 -18.90 -0.90
C ARG A 99 -22.97 -17.93 -1.60
N ILE A 100 -22.64 -17.51 -2.83
CA ILE A 100 -23.51 -16.64 -3.62
C ILE A 100 -24.82 -17.37 -3.96
N SER A 101 -24.74 -18.62 -4.40
CA SER A 101 -25.90 -19.46 -4.70
C SER A 101 -26.83 -19.60 -3.48
N GLN A 102 -26.26 -19.92 -2.31
CA GLN A 102 -27.02 -20.00 -1.06
C GLN A 102 -27.66 -18.67 -0.66
N SER A 103 -26.95 -17.55 -0.83
CA SER A 103 -27.50 -16.21 -0.56
C SER A 103 -28.57 -15.75 -1.55
N SER A 104 -28.64 -16.43 -2.69
CA SER A 104 -29.62 -16.15 -3.74
C SER A 104 -30.95 -16.88 -3.51
N ILE A 105 -31.08 -17.68 -2.45
CA ILE A 105 -32.32 -18.37 -2.10
C ILE A 105 -33.07 -17.53 -1.06
N ASP A 106 -34.30 -17.16 -1.38
CA ASP A 106 -35.21 -16.58 -0.41
C ASP A 106 -35.61 -17.65 0.62
N MET A 107 -35.30 -17.44 1.89
CA MET A 107 -35.59 -18.42 2.94
C MET A 107 -37.08 -18.54 3.29
N GLU A 108 -37.92 -17.58 2.86
CA GLU A 108 -39.37 -17.62 3.07
C GLU A 108 -40.11 -18.32 1.93
N THR A 109 -39.66 -18.15 0.69
CA THR A 109 -40.34 -18.68 -0.52
C THR A 109 -39.63 -19.86 -1.17
N GLY A 110 -38.34 -20.06 -0.89
CA GLY A 110 -37.48 -21.04 -1.56
C GLY A 110 -37.16 -20.69 -3.01
N GLU A 111 -37.54 -19.50 -3.48
CA GLU A 111 -37.28 -19.04 -4.84
C GLU A 111 -35.89 -18.41 -4.98
N MET A 112 -35.35 -18.47 -6.19
CA MET A 112 -34.07 -17.84 -6.53
C MET A 112 -34.28 -16.35 -6.79
N VAL A 113 -33.69 -15.52 -5.94
CA VAL A 113 -33.74 -14.05 -5.98
C VAL A 113 -32.80 -13.49 -7.05
N LEU A 114 -31.72 -14.20 -7.38
CA LEU A 114 -30.73 -13.79 -8.38
C LEU A 114 -30.67 -14.76 -9.55
N THR A 115 -30.61 -14.21 -10.76
CA THR A 115 -30.37 -14.99 -11.97
C THR A 115 -28.90 -15.45 -12.05
N PRO A 116 -28.58 -16.52 -12.80
CA PRO A 116 -27.19 -16.95 -13.01
C PRO A 116 -26.27 -15.86 -13.55
N ARG A 117 -26.82 -14.93 -14.35
CA ARG A 117 -26.07 -13.78 -14.86
C ARG A 117 -25.71 -12.80 -13.74
N GLU A 118 -26.65 -12.50 -12.86
CA GLU A 118 -26.43 -11.58 -11.73
C GLU A 118 -25.46 -12.18 -10.70
N MET A 119 -25.58 -13.48 -10.43
CA MET A 119 -24.62 -14.21 -9.58
C MET A 119 -23.19 -14.12 -10.14
N MET A 120 -23.00 -14.25 -11.46
CA MET A 120 -21.68 -14.08 -12.09
C MET A 120 -21.14 -12.64 -11.99
N VAL A 121 -22.01 -11.63 -12.07
CA VAL A 121 -21.59 -10.24 -11.88
C VAL A 121 -21.18 -10.00 -10.43
N GLN A 122 -21.96 -10.48 -9.47
CA GLN A 122 -21.64 -10.40 -8.04
C GLN A 122 -20.36 -11.17 -7.70
N PHE A 123 -20.06 -12.26 -8.41
CA PHE A 123 -18.80 -12.99 -8.23
C PHE A 123 -17.56 -12.11 -8.48
N LEU A 124 -17.65 -11.14 -9.40
CA LEU A 124 -16.56 -10.20 -9.68
C LEU A 124 -16.26 -9.26 -8.50
N ASP A 125 -17.18 -9.12 -7.54
CA ASP A 125 -16.95 -8.32 -6.35
C ASP A 125 -15.92 -8.94 -5.40
N TYR A 126 -15.69 -10.25 -5.51
CA TYR A 126 -14.73 -10.97 -4.68
C TYR A 126 -13.34 -11.11 -5.35
N LEU A 127 -13.23 -10.76 -6.63
CA LEU A 127 -12.03 -10.96 -7.45
C LEU A 127 -11.25 -9.67 -7.73
N GLN A 128 -9.92 -9.79 -7.84
CA GLN A 128 -9.02 -8.80 -8.44
C GLN A 128 -8.00 -9.49 -9.35
N PRO A 129 -7.34 -8.77 -10.28
CA PRO A 129 -6.32 -9.36 -11.13
C PRO A 129 -5.21 -10.01 -10.28
N SER A 130 -5.09 -11.34 -10.38
CA SER A 130 -4.12 -12.17 -9.66
C SER A 130 -4.33 -12.37 -8.15
N TYR A 131 -5.41 -11.88 -7.53
CA TYR A 131 -5.71 -12.09 -6.09
C TYR A 131 -7.21 -11.94 -5.75
N TRP A 132 -7.56 -12.17 -4.48
CA TRP A 132 -8.93 -12.10 -3.98
C TRP A 132 -9.13 -10.95 -2.98
N ARG A 133 -10.33 -10.37 -2.96
CA ARG A 133 -10.70 -9.31 -2.01
C ARG A 133 -10.99 -9.93 -0.64
N VAL A 134 -9.96 -10.04 0.19
CA VAL A 134 -10.03 -10.58 1.57
C VAL A 134 -11.16 -9.96 2.39
N GLY A 135 -11.36 -8.65 2.29
CA GLY A 135 -12.44 -7.95 3.00
C GLY A 135 -13.83 -8.44 2.59
N GLU A 136 -14.06 -8.71 1.31
CA GLU A 136 -15.34 -9.21 0.80
C GLU A 136 -15.52 -10.71 1.13
N LEU A 137 -14.45 -11.51 1.01
CA LEU A 137 -14.48 -12.93 1.41
C LEU A 137 -14.86 -13.12 2.88
N ASN A 138 -14.33 -12.26 3.77
CA ASN A 138 -14.68 -12.29 5.19
C ASN A 138 -16.17 -12.00 5.43
N LYS A 139 -16.81 -11.15 4.60
CA LYS A 139 -18.25 -10.85 4.74
C LYS A 139 -19.15 -12.05 4.46
N ILE A 140 -18.71 -12.94 3.57
CA ILE A 140 -19.41 -14.21 3.27
C ILE A 140 -18.92 -15.37 4.16
N GLY A 141 -18.14 -15.07 5.20
CA GLY A 141 -17.66 -16.05 6.17
C GLY A 141 -16.57 -16.98 5.65
N LEU A 142 -15.91 -16.65 4.54
CA LEU A 142 -14.78 -17.43 4.04
C LEU A 142 -13.47 -16.86 4.59
N ASN A 143 -12.71 -17.69 5.32
CA ASN A 143 -11.38 -17.32 5.79
C ASN A 143 -10.34 -17.51 4.67
N PRO A 144 -9.74 -16.42 4.13
CA PRO A 144 -8.81 -16.53 3.02
C PRO A 144 -7.51 -17.26 3.36
N ASP A 145 -7.11 -17.29 4.63
CA ASP A 145 -5.88 -17.97 5.07
C ASP A 145 -5.99 -19.48 4.92
N ASN A 146 -7.20 -20.03 4.83
CA ASN A 146 -7.39 -21.44 4.50
C ASN A 146 -7.01 -21.75 3.04
N TYR A 147 -7.01 -20.76 2.14
CA TYR A 147 -6.86 -20.95 0.69
C TYR A 147 -5.56 -20.37 0.13
N CYS A 148 -4.65 -19.93 0.99
CA CYS A 148 -3.37 -19.36 0.57
C CYS A 148 -2.31 -19.52 1.66
N ASN A 149 -1.05 -19.32 1.28
CA ASN A 149 0.03 -19.19 2.25
C ASN A 149 0.02 -17.75 2.77
N SER A 150 -0.38 -17.57 4.03
CA SER A 150 -0.23 -16.28 4.71
C SER A 150 1.20 -16.12 5.20
N SER A 151 1.87 -15.06 4.75
CA SER A 151 3.14 -14.63 5.34
C SER A 151 2.89 -13.85 6.63
N GLU A 152 3.94 -13.73 7.45
CA GLU A 152 3.89 -12.91 8.66
C GLU A 152 3.39 -11.49 8.33
N PRO A 153 2.57 -10.88 9.21
CA PRO A 153 2.04 -9.55 8.99
C PRO A 153 3.19 -8.55 8.79
N LYS A 154 3.27 -7.93 7.60
CA LYS A 154 4.21 -6.85 7.37
C LYS A 154 3.60 -5.57 7.93
N ILE A 155 4.32 -4.94 8.86
CA ILE A 155 3.99 -3.60 9.33
C ILE A 155 4.38 -2.61 8.23
N SER A 156 3.44 -1.77 7.84
CA SER A 156 3.68 -0.66 6.92
C SER A 156 3.18 0.64 7.54
N VAL A 157 3.99 1.69 7.44
CA VAL A 157 3.61 3.04 7.83
C VAL A 157 3.38 3.85 6.57
N ILE A 158 2.16 4.34 6.41
CA ILE A 158 1.71 5.10 5.24
C ILE A 158 1.62 6.57 5.64
N VAL A 159 2.33 7.42 4.93
CA VAL A 159 2.27 8.88 5.11
C VAL A 159 1.40 9.49 4.02
N ARG A 160 0.28 10.09 4.42
CA ARG A 160 -0.59 10.89 3.55
C ARG A 160 -0.30 12.36 3.80
N ARG A 161 0.19 13.06 2.78
CA ARG A 161 0.74 14.42 2.92
C ARG A 161 -0.33 15.49 3.18
N GLY A 162 -1.58 15.29 2.79
CA GLY A 162 -2.60 16.36 2.83
C GLY A 162 -2.11 17.59 2.07
N ASP A 163 -2.25 18.77 2.68
CA ASP A 163 -1.76 20.06 2.16
C ASP A 163 -0.37 20.46 2.70
N ALA A 164 0.26 19.60 3.51
CA ALA A 164 1.54 19.92 4.14
C ALA A 164 2.65 20.14 3.08
N ARG A 165 3.29 21.31 3.09
CA ARG A 165 4.36 21.65 2.12
C ARG A 165 5.78 21.35 2.61
#